data_AF-A0A5B7T2F4-F1
#
_entry.id   AF-A0A5B7T2F4-F1
#
_cell.length_a   1.000
_cell.length_b   1.000
_cell.length_c   1.000
_cell.angle_alpha   90.00
_cell.angle_beta   90.00
_cell.angle_gamma   90.00
#
_symmetry.space_group_name_H-M   'P 1'
#
loop_
_entity.id
_entity.type
_entity.pdbx_description
1 polymer ?
#
loop_
_entity_poly.entity_id
_entity_poly.type
_entity_poly.pdbx_seq_one_letter_code
_entity_poly.pdbx_strand_id
1 'polypeptide(L)'
;MKMKKANILSCVAISAIVLSGMGITNVQASDNTNVSIQEVAERSVNPEVQNGGKVSDDFQDVSKNNLGYASKFHIFAKEATLNAHTNGNLAVGSLFGNVNFGTNITDEKLLDKDISYVQEVKNMSESSFVSSNDHRTNKVVFGEVNDVELGKDNTSPLVNETPINHLLNNEIFQDKDSNEYRKLQEQVSHFGKIKKS
;
A
#
# COMPACT_ATOMS: atom_id res chain seq x y z
N MET A 1 -61.62 -2.52 10.67
CA MET A 1 -60.24 -2.98 10.96
C MET A 1 -59.56 -3.36 9.64
N LYS A 2 -58.58 -2.57 9.20
CA LYS A 2 -57.49 -2.95 8.28
C LYS A 2 -56.49 -1.78 8.26
N MET A 3 -55.36 -1.97 8.94
CA MET A 3 -54.23 -1.04 8.97
C MET A 3 -53.49 -1.11 7.63
N LYS A 4 -53.23 0.03 6.99
CA LYS A 4 -52.44 0.12 5.75
C LYS A 4 -51.03 0.57 6.13
N LYS A 5 -50.04 -0.26 5.78
CA LYS A 5 -48.60 -0.04 6.02
C LYS A 5 -48.12 1.24 5.33
N ALA A 6 -47.37 2.07 6.04
CA ALA A 6 -46.61 3.18 5.49
C ALA A 6 -45.23 2.66 5.06
N ASN A 7 -44.90 2.79 3.78
CA ASN A 7 -43.53 2.61 3.28
C ASN A 7 -42.90 4.00 3.17
N ILE A 8 -41.84 4.22 3.93
CA ILE A 8 -41.03 5.44 3.91
C ILE A 8 -40.15 5.39 2.65
N LEU A 9 -40.41 6.30 1.71
CA LEU A 9 -39.52 6.54 0.57
C LEU A 9 -38.31 7.34 1.10
N SER A 10 -37.15 6.69 1.12
CA SER A 10 -35.87 7.37 1.39
C SER A 10 -35.51 8.26 0.19
N CYS A 11 -35.42 9.55 0.43
CA CYS A 11 -35.03 10.56 -0.55
C CYS A 11 -33.55 10.39 -0.91
N VAL A 12 -33.23 9.99 -2.14
CA VAL A 12 -31.87 10.16 -2.69
C VAL A 12 -31.75 11.61 -3.11
N ALA A 13 -31.02 12.41 -2.34
CA ALA A 13 -30.64 13.76 -2.73
C ALA A 13 -29.62 13.66 -3.86
N ILE A 14 -30.07 13.86 -5.10
CA ILE A 14 -29.17 14.03 -6.24
C ILE A 14 -28.67 15.49 -6.17
N SER A 15 -27.44 15.66 -5.71
CA SER A 15 -26.73 16.94 -5.80
C SER A 15 -26.56 17.31 -7.27
N ALA A 16 -27.37 18.26 -7.74
CA ALA A 16 -27.25 18.80 -9.09
C ALA A 16 -25.92 19.57 -9.21
N ILE A 17 -24.98 19.07 -10.01
CA ILE A 17 -23.87 19.88 -10.50
C ILE A 17 -24.40 20.65 -11.70
N VAL A 18 -24.41 21.97 -11.57
CA VAL A 18 -24.76 22.93 -12.62
C VAL A 18 -23.77 22.77 -13.77
N LEU A 19 -24.21 22.12 -14.84
CA LEU A 19 -23.49 22.07 -16.12
C LEU A 19 -23.94 23.29 -16.94
N SER A 20 -23.09 24.30 -16.99
CA SER A 20 -23.28 25.45 -17.89
C SER A 20 -22.96 25.01 -19.31
N GLY A 21 -23.99 24.88 -20.14
CA GLY A 21 -23.84 24.82 -21.60
C GLY A 21 -24.68 23.76 -22.29
N MET A 22 -25.78 24.22 -22.90
CA MET A 22 -26.50 23.64 -24.04
C MET A 22 -27.48 22.49 -23.79
N GLY A 23 -28.78 22.84 -23.80
CA GLY A 23 -29.79 22.25 -24.68
C GLY A 23 -30.36 20.86 -24.33
N ILE A 24 -31.62 20.83 -23.93
CA ILE A 24 -32.45 19.67 -23.57
C ILE A 24 -32.71 18.77 -24.80
N THR A 25 -32.58 17.45 -24.66
CA THR A 25 -33.60 16.49 -25.15
C THR A 25 -33.58 15.24 -24.26
N ASN A 26 -34.76 14.81 -23.82
CA ASN A 26 -34.98 13.57 -23.07
C ASN A 26 -34.20 12.39 -23.68
N VAL A 27 -33.35 11.72 -22.89
CA VAL A 27 -32.81 10.40 -23.22
C VAL A 27 -33.41 9.40 -22.24
N GLN A 28 -34.23 8.49 -22.77
CA GLN A 28 -34.71 7.31 -22.06
C GLN A 28 -33.52 6.46 -21.62
N ALA A 29 -33.65 5.83 -20.45
CA ALA A 29 -32.70 4.81 -20.00
C ALA A 29 -32.59 3.72 -21.07
N SER A 30 -31.42 3.63 -21.70
CA SER A 30 -31.00 2.51 -22.53
C SER A 30 -29.73 1.95 -21.92
N ASP A 31 -29.78 0.67 -21.57
CA ASP A 31 -28.81 -0.11 -20.79
C ASP A 31 -27.45 -0.35 -21.46
N ASN A 32 -26.94 0.57 -22.28
CA ASN A 32 -25.67 0.36 -22.99
C ASN A 32 -24.83 1.64 -23.07
N THR A 33 -24.16 1.99 -21.96
CA THR A 33 -22.96 2.83 -22.03
C THR A 33 -21.86 2.18 -21.21
N ASN A 34 -20.86 1.68 -21.92
CA ASN A 34 -19.62 1.19 -21.33
C ASN A 34 -18.84 2.44 -20.87
N VAL A 35 -19.17 2.92 -19.67
CA VAL A 35 -18.42 3.97 -19.00
C VAL A 35 -17.17 3.31 -18.43
N SER A 36 -16.02 3.56 -19.05
CA SER A 36 -14.73 3.24 -18.45
C SER A 36 -14.52 4.17 -17.25
N ILE A 37 -15.05 3.74 -16.11
CA ILE A 37 -14.59 4.21 -14.81
C ILE A 37 -13.29 3.45 -14.56
N GLN A 38 -12.18 4.16 -14.38
CA GLN A 38 -10.96 3.55 -13.85
C GLN A 38 -11.34 2.84 -12.55
N GLU A 39 -11.22 1.52 -12.54
CA GLU A 39 -11.40 0.67 -11.38
C GLU A 39 -10.52 1.21 -10.26
N VAL A 40 -11.14 1.87 -9.27
CA VAL A 40 -10.49 2.14 -8.00
C VAL A 40 -10.34 0.76 -7.40
N ALA A 41 -9.12 0.22 -7.39
CA ALA A 41 -8.84 -1.08 -6.80
C ALA A 41 -9.49 -1.14 -5.41
N GLU A 42 -10.36 -2.14 -5.22
CA GLU A 42 -11.10 -2.29 -3.98
C GLU A 42 -10.10 -2.40 -2.81
N ARG A 43 -10.38 -1.68 -1.72
CA ARG A 43 -9.52 -1.73 -0.53
C ARG A 43 -9.71 -3.10 0.14
N SER A 44 -8.64 -3.90 0.23
CA SER A 44 -8.59 -5.15 0.99
C SER A 44 -7.94 -4.93 2.37
N VAL A 45 -8.56 -4.07 3.17
CA VAL A 45 -8.08 -3.82 4.54
C VAL A 45 -8.49 -4.98 5.44
N ASN A 46 -7.51 -5.71 5.96
CA ASN A 46 -7.75 -6.77 6.93
C ASN A 46 -7.69 -6.19 8.36
N PRO A 47 -8.77 -6.19 9.15
CA PRO A 47 -8.79 -5.59 10.49
C PRO A 47 -7.81 -6.25 11.48
N GLU A 48 -7.44 -7.51 11.28
CA GLU A 48 -6.53 -8.26 12.15
C GLU A 48 -5.06 -7.88 11.95
N VAL A 49 -4.70 -7.37 10.78
CA VAL A 49 -3.33 -6.89 10.49
C VAL A 49 -3.08 -5.59 11.26
N GLN A 50 -1.88 -5.39 11.79
CA GLN A 50 -1.56 -4.18 12.55
C GLN A 50 -1.60 -2.91 11.66
N ASN A 51 -1.91 -1.76 12.24
CA ASN A 51 -1.80 -0.48 11.51
C ASN A 51 -0.33 -0.07 11.42
N GLY A 52 0.14 0.27 10.21
CA GLY A 52 1.52 0.67 9.96
C GLY A 52 1.98 1.90 10.74
N GLY A 53 1.07 2.77 11.17
CA GLY A 53 1.42 4.03 11.84
C GLY A 53 2.29 4.93 10.94
N LYS A 54 2.77 6.05 11.48
CA LYS A 54 3.44 7.07 10.65
C LYS A 54 4.88 6.68 10.38
N VAL A 55 5.33 6.88 9.15
CA VAL A 55 6.75 6.70 8.78
C VAL A 55 7.71 7.58 9.59
N SER A 56 7.24 8.72 10.12
CA SER A 56 8.00 9.59 11.03
C SER A 56 8.35 8.95 12.36
N ASP A 57 7.51 8.03 12.83
CA ASP A 57 7.71 7.34 14.12
C ASP A 57 8.82 6.29 13.97
N ASP A 58 8.95 5.72 12.77
CA ASP A 58 9.97 4.74 12.41
C ASP A 58 11.32 5.36 12.05
N PHE A 59 11.33 6.56 11.47
CA PHE A 59 12.55 7.27 11.08
C PHE A 59 12.56 8.71 11.59
N GLN A 60 13.02 8.90 12.82
CA GLN A 60 12.98 10.19 13.51
C GLN A 60 14.09 11.17 13.07
N ASP A 61 15.14 10.68 12.41
CA ASP A 61 16.36 11.43 12.10
C ASP A 61 16.44 11.93 10.64
N VAL A 62 15.43 11.65 9.81
CA VAL A 62 15.45 11.99 8.37
C VAL A 62 15.43 13.49 8.09
N SER A 63 14.94 14.29 9.02
CA SER A 63 14.89 15.77 8.90
C SER A 63 16.27 16.41 8.79
N LYS A 64 17.32 15.67 9.18
CA LYS A 64 18.72 16.09 9.08
C LYS A 64 19.38 15.70 7.75
N ASN A 65 18.69 14.96 6.89
CA ASN A 65 19.20 14.48 5.61
C ASN A 65 18.44 15.13 4.44
N ASN A 66 19.16 15.70 3.47
CA ASN A 66 18.57 16.33 2.28
C ASN A 66 17.75 15.37 1.41
N LEU A 67 18.01 14.06 1.51
CA LEU A 67 17.24 13.02 0.83
C LEU A 67 15.98 12.59 1.61
N GLY A 68 15.78 13.10 2.83
CA GLY A 68 14.63 12.75 3.66
C GLY A 68 14.52 11.23 3.89
N TYR A 69 13.30 10.69 3.75
CA TYR A 69 13.06 9.25 3.90
C TYR A 69 13.75 8.41 2.83
N ALA A 70 14.06 8.96 1.65
CA ALA A 70 14.77 8.22 0.60
C ALA A 70 16.15 7.72 1.07
N SER A 71 16.77 8.41 2.03
CA SER A 71 18.05 7.98 2.64
C SER A 71 17.97 6.68 3.44
N LYS A 72 16.76 6.20 3.74
CA LYS A 72 16.51 5.03 4.59
C LYS A 72 16.18 3.76 3.80
N PHE A 73 16.07 3.86 2.47
CA PHE A 73 15.70 2.73 1.63
C PHE A 73 16.76 2.44 0.58
N HIS A 74 17.04 1.17 0.34
CA HIS A 74 17.88 0.75 -0.78
C HIS A 74 17.21 1.07 -2.13
N ILE A 75 15.88 0.91 -2.20
CA ILE A 75 15.06 1.32 -3.34
C ILE A 75 13.95 2.24 -2.88
N PHE A 76 13.92 3.45 -3.44
CA PHE A 76 12.88 4.45 -3.18
C PHE A 76 12.30 4.93 -4.52
N ALA A 77 11.14 4.42 -4.92
CA ALA A 77 10.64 4.60 -6.28
C ALA A 77 9.10 4.57 -6.39
N LYS A 78 8.56 5.11 -7.48
CA LYS A 78 7.12 5.02 -7.75
C LYS A 78 6.76 3.63 -8.25
N GLU A 79 7.65 3.02 -9.01
CA GLU A 79 7.52 1.67 -9.52
C GLU A 79 8.92 1.04 -9.53
N ALA A 80 8.99 -0.25 -9.19
CA ALA A 80 10.24 -1.02 -9.27
C ALA A 80 9.98 -2.40 -9.86
N THR A 81 10.79 -2.78 -10.84
CA THR A 81 10.87 -4.15 -11.35
C THR A 81 12.22 -4.74 -10.95
N LEU A 82 12.21 -5.80 -10.15
CA LEU A 82 13.41 -6.44 -9.62
C LEU A 82 13.64 -7.75 -10.36
N ASN A 83 14.78 -7.83 -11.06
CA ASN A 83 15.23 -9.05 -11.76
C ASN A 83 16.58 -9.56 -11.23
N ALA A 84 17.17 -8.85 -10.26
CA ALA A 84 18.36 -9.26 -9.53
C ALA A 84 18.14 -9.00 -8.04
N HIS A 85 18.73 -9.84 -7.20
CA HIS A 85 18.62 -9.71 -5.75
C HIS A 85 19.21 -8.37 -5.30
N THR A 86 18.41 -7.54 -4.64
CA THR A 86 18.84 -6.18 -4.23
C THR A 86 19.53 -6.17 -2.87
N ASN A 87 19.25 -7.19 -2.06
CA ASN A 87 19.80 -7.34 -0.71
C ASN A 87 19.59 -6.08 0.14
N GLY A 88 18.39 -5.48 0.02
CA GLY A 88 18.06 -4.23 0.66
C GLY A 88 16.56 -3.99 0.71
N ASN A 89 16.19 -3.10 1.61
CA ASN A 89 14.82 -2.68 1.87
C ASN A 89 14.29 -1.73 0.81
N LEU A 90 12.97 -1.59 0.77
CA LEU A 90 12.31 -0.82 -0.29
C LEU A 90 11.16 0.03 0.23
N ALA A 91 10.89 1.14 -0.46
CA ALA A 91 9.65 1.89 -0.37
C ALA A 91 9.19 2.21 -1.79
N VAL A 92 8.17 1.47 -2.26
CA VAL A 92 7.74 1.51 -3.67
C VAL A 92 6.23 1.64 -3.82
N GLY A 93 5.83 2.34 -4.89
CA GLY A 93 4.42 2.47 -5.27
C GLY A 93 3.88 1.16 -5.81
N SER A 94 4.42 0.71 -6.94
CA SER A 94 4.10 -0.59 -7.53
C SER A 94 5.36 -1.48 -7.60
N LEU A 95 5.24 -2.72 -7.14
CA LEU A 95 6.34 -3.68 -7.10
C LEU A 95 6.11 -4.86 -8.05
N PHE A 96 7.07 -5.09 -8.94
CA PHE A 96 7.25 -6.33 -9.70
C PHE A 96 8.50 -7.05 -9.20
N GLY A 97 8.38 -7.75 -8.07
CA GLY A 97 9.48 -8.45 -7.40
C GLY A 97 9.67 -9.87 -7.92
N ASN A 98 10.26 -10.04 -9.11
CA ASN A 98 10.44 -11.36 -9.75
C ASN A 98 11.52 -12.22 -9.09
N VAL A 99 12.28 -11.63 -8.17
CA VAL A 99 13.36 -12.27 -7.41
C VAL A 99 13.28 -11.77 -5.96
N ASN A 100 13.99 -12.46 -5.08
CA ASN A 100 14.10 -12.07 -3.67
C ASN A 100 14.68 -10.65 -3.54
N PHE A 101 14.14 -9.90 -2.60
CA PHE A 101 14.68 -8.64 -2.13
C PHE A 101 14.86 -8.70 -0.60
N GLY A 102 14.99 -7.56 0.08
CA GLY A 102 15.15 -7.53 1.53
C GLY A 102 16.59 -7.75 1.97
N THR A 103 16.90 -7.32 3.18
CA THR A 103 18.28 -7.31 3.68
C THR A 103 18.61 -8.65 4.33
N ASN A 104 19.53 -9.41 3.74
CA ASN A 104 20.00 -10.71 4.24
C ASN A 104 21.16 -10.58 5.25
N ILE A 105 21.37 -9.37 5.81
CA ILE A 105 22.37 -9.15 6.85
C ILE A 105 21.74 -9.50 8.19
N THR A 106 22.21 -10.59 8.78
CA THR A 106 21.74 -11.11 10.08
C THR A 106 22.75 -10.88 11.21
N ASP A 107 23.92 -10.32 10.90
CA ASP A 107 24.95 -10.01 11.89
C ASP A 107 24.48 -8.92 12.87
N GLU A 108 24.61 -9.21 14.16
CA GLU A 108 24.09 -8.44 15.31
C GLU A 108 24.57 -6.99 15.41
N LYS A 109 25.55 -6.58 14.61
CA LYS A 109 26.21 -5.27 14.69
C LYS A 109 25.93 -4.36 13.49
N LEU A 110 25.21 -4.85 12.50
CA LEU A 110 25.11 -4.19 11.20
C LEU A 110 23.70 -3.67 10.89
N LEU A 111 22.65 -4.25 11.47
CA LEU A 111 21.28 -3.83 11.18
C LEU A 111 20.31 -4.17 12.32
N ASP A 112 19.89 -3.13 13.06
CA ASP A 112 18.95 -3.30 14.18
C ASP A 112 17.47 -3.35 13.72
N LYS A 113 17.16 -2.70 12.59
CA LYS A 113 15.79 -2.57 12.07
C LYS A 113 15.75 -2.53 10.55
N ASP A 114 15.01 -3.45 9.97
CA ASP A 114 14.70 -3.46 8.53
C ASP A 114 13.23 -3.08 8.33
N ILE A 115 12.99 -2.06 7.49
CA ILE A 115 11.64 -1.56 7.24
C ILE A 115 11.43 -1.46 5.74
N SER A 116 10.38 -2.11 5.24
CA SER A 116 9.97 -2.02 3.84
C SER A 116 8.51 -1.56 3.72
N TYR A 117 8.22 -0.85 2.64
CA TYR A 117 6.89 -0.39 2.27
C TYR A 117 6.58 -0.72 0.81
N VAL A 118 5.45 -1.36 0.56
CA VAL A 118 4.93 -1.60 -0.78
C VAL A 118 3.50 -1.13 -0.83
N GLN A 119 3.22 -0.07 -1.58
CA GLN A 119 1.84 0.41 -1.74
C GLN A 119 1.01 -0.61 -2.52
N GLU A 120 1.55 -1.20 -3.59
CA GLU A 120 0.87 -2.20 -4.44
C GLU A 120 1.86 -3.29 -4.91
N VAL A 121 1.53 -4.54 -4.61
CA VAL A 121 2.28 -5.73 -5.02
C VAL A 121 1.67 -6.28 -6.30
N LYS A 122 2.40 -6.20 -7.42
CA LYS A 122 2.01 -6.86 -8.67
C LYS A 122 2.56 -8.27 -8.77
N ASN A 123 3.76 -8.48 -8.24
CA ASN A 123 4.41 -9.77 -8.04
C ASN A 123 5.43 -9.65 -6.90
N MET A 124 5.68 -10.73 -6.18
CA MET A 124 6.66 -10.78 -5.09
C MET A 124 7.17 -12.21 -4.89
N SER A 125 8.49 -12.36 -4.74
CA SER A 125 9.08 -13.65 -4.36
C SER A 125 8.80 -13.97 -2.89
N GLU A 126 8.45 -15.23 -2.62
CA GLU A 126 8.07 -15.77 -1.30
C GLU A 126 9.14 -15.59 -0.21
N SER A 127 10.41 -15.51 -0.63
CA SER A 127 11.58 -15.44 0.26
C SER A 127 12.26 -14.07 0.24
N SER A 128 11.49 -12.99 0.04
CA SER A 128 12.00 -11.61 -0.05
C SER A 128 12.24 -10.92 1.29
N PHE A 129 11.99 -11.58 2.41
CA PHE A 129 12.21 -11.02 3.73
C PHE A 129 13.04 -11.98 4.57
N VAL A 130 13.59 -11.43 5.65
CA VAL A 130 14.23 -12.20 6.70
C VAL A 130 13.53 -11.81 7.99
N SER A 131 12.94 -12.78 8.68
CA SER A 131 12.24 -12.57 9.94
C SER A 131 13.17 -11.98 11.00
N SER A 132 12.58 -11.29 11.95
CA SER A 132 13.25 -10.80 13.15
C SER A 132 13.84 -11.91 13.99
N ASN A 133 14.83 -11.54 14.78
CA ASN A 133 15.48 -12.38 15.77
C ASN A 133 15.85 -11.51 17.00
N ASP A 134 16.67 -12.04 17.90
CA ASP A 134 17.06 -11.33 19.14
C ASP A 134 17.82 -10.01 18.91
N HIS A 135 18.32 -9.75 17.70
CA HIS A 135 19.20 -8.63 17.38
C HIS A 135 18.63 -7.67 16.32
N ARG A 136 17.74 -8.16 15.46
CA ARG A 136 17.16 -7.39 14.35
C ARG A 136 15.66 -7.48 14.38
N THR A 137 15.01 -6.33 14.25
CA THR A 137 13.57 -6.24 14.02
C THR A 137 13.26 -6.08 12.53
N ASN A 138 12.10 -6.57 12.12
CA ASN A 138 11.60 -6.47 10.75
C ASN A 138 10.20 -5.85 10.77
N LYS A 139 9.94 -4.93 9.82
CA LYS A 139 8.62 -4.30 9.64
C LYS A 139 8.32 -4.19 8.16
N VAL A 140 7.22 -4.79 7.72
CA VAL A 140 6.76 -4.73 6.34
C VAL A 140 5.37 -4.10 6.32
N VAL A 141 5.25 -2.97 5.64
CA VAL A 141 3.99 -2.23 5.51
C VAL A 141 3.45 -2.40 4.09
N PHE A 142 2.25 -2.93 3.96
CA PHE A 142 1.54 -3.04 2.68
C PHE A 142 0.43 -1.99 2.56
N GLY A 143 0.23 -1.45 1.35
CA GLY A 143 -0.90 -0.56 1.09
C GLY A 143 -2.25 -1.28 1.14
N GLU A 144 -3.33 -0.53 1.38
CA GLU A 144 -4.71 -1.05 1.49
C GLU A 144 -5.23 -1.79 0.25
N VAL A 145 -4.56 -1.66 -0.90
CA VAL A 145 -4.92 -2.33 -2.15
C VAL A 145 -4.46 -3.80 -2.18
N ASN A 146 -3.53 -4.18 -1.30
CA ASN A 146 -3.06 -5.55 -1.23
C ASN A 146 -3.95 -6.34 -0.28
N ASP A 147 -4.38 -7.50 -0.74
CA ASP A 147 -4.98 -8.49 0.12
C ASP A 147 -3.92 -9.11 1.02
N VAL A 148 -4.14 -9.07 2.33
CA VAL A 148 -3.17 -9.55 3.32
C VAL A 148 -3.89 -10.46 4.30
N GLU A 149 -3.47 -11.72 4.31
CA GLU A 149 -3.97 -12.72 5.25
C GLU A 149 -2.85 -13.16 6.18
N LEU A 150 -3.16 -13.20 7.48
CA LEU A 150 -2.22 -13.69 8.48
C LEU A 150 -2.15 -15.22 8.40
N GLY A 151 -0.93 -15.76 8.43
CA GLY A 151 -0.74 -17.21 8.37
C GLY A 151 -0.98 -17.88 9.71
N LYS A 152 -1.08 -19.22 9.71
CA LYS A 152 -1.24 -20.00 10.96
C LYS A 152 0.05 -19.98 11.76
N ASP A 153 -0.09 -20.02 13.09
CA ASP A 153 1.04 -20.11 14.04
C ASP A 153 2.10 -19.00 13.87
N ASN A 154 1.67 -17.80 13.48
CA ASN A 154 2.53 -16.61 13.28
C ASN A 154 3.54 -16.73 12.12
N THR A 155 3.29 -17.60 11.12
CA THR A 155 4.22 -17.83 10.00
C THR A 155 3.51 -17.85 8.64
N SER A 156 4.25 -17.55 7.57
CA SER A 156 3.79 -17.66 6.18
C SER A 156 2.44 -16.98 5.89
N PRO A 157 2.34 -15.66 6.13
CA PRO A 157 1.19 -14.87 5.68
C PRO A 157 1.04 -14.91 4.16
N LEU A 158 -0.15 -14.58 3.67
CA LEU A 158 -0.40 -14.43 2.24
C LEU A 158 -0.50 -12.94 1.90
N VAL A 159 0.09 -12.54 0.79
CA VAL A 159 -0.08 -11.23 0.18
C VAL A 159 -0.49 -11.42 -1.27
N ASN A 160 -1.71 -11.02 -1.63
CA ASN A 160 -2.31 -11.29 -2.94
C ASN A 160 -2.14 -12.78 -3.34
N GLU A 161 -2.62 -13.69 -2.47
CA GLU A 161 -2.54 -15.14 -2.60
C GLU A 161 -1.10 -15.73 -2.59
N THR A 162 -0.06 -14.91 -2.51
CA THR A 162 1.33 -15.36 -2.50
C THR A 162 1.81 -15.59 -1.05
N PRO A 163 2.24 -16.80 -0.67
CA PRO A 163 2.77 -17.07 0.66
C PRO A 163 4.15 -16.44 0.85
N ILE A 164 4.39 -15.82 2.01
CA ILE A 164 5.67 -15.15 2.31
C ILE A 164 6.38 -15.89 3.45
N ASN A 165 7.22 -16.86 3.08
CA ASN A 165 7.74 -17.90 4.00
C ASN A 165 8.67 -17.41 5.10
N HIS A 166 9.20 -16.20 4.98
CA HIS A 166 10.18 -15.63 5.93
C HIS A 166 9.68 -14.31 6.53
N LEU A 167 8.37 -14.21 6.70
CA LEU A 167 7.71 -13.09 7.34
C LEU A 167 6.80 -13.60 8.46
N LEU A 168 6.91 -13.02 9.65
CA LEU A 168 6.03 -13.35 10.78
C LEU A 168 4.81 -12.43 10.79
N ASN A 169 3.66 -12.89 11.29
CA ASN A 169 2.43 -12.07 11.29
C ASN A 169 2.61 -10.77 12.07
N ASN A 170 3.38 -10.79 13.16
CA ASN A 170 3.66 -9.61 13.98
C ASN A 170 4.58 -8.57 13.30
N GLU A 171 5.18 -8.91 12.15
CA GLU A 171 6.03 -8.02 11.35
C GLU A 171 5.25 -7.36 10.21
N ILE A 172 3.99 -7.75 10.01
CA ILE A 172 3.14 -7.28 8.92
C ILE A 172 2.23 -6.18 9.42
N PHE A 173 2.19 -5.12 8.62
CA PHE A 173 1.35 -3.98 8.85
C PHE A 173 0.64 -3.59 7.56
N GLN A 174 -0.53 -2.99 7.69
CA GLN A 174 -1.22 -2.35 6.58
C GLN A 174 -1.26 -0.83 6.79
N ASP A 175 -1.12 -0.08 5.69
CA ASP A 175 -1.20 1.38 5.63
C ASP A 175 -2.66 1.86 5.70
N LYS A 176 -3.33 1.54 6.81
CA LYS A 176 -4.75 1.79 7.02
C LYS A 176 -5.04 3.26 7.28
N ASP A 177 -6.19 3.75 6.83
CA ASP A 177 -6.74 5.08 7.13
C ASP A 177 -5.95 6.24 6.48
N SER A 178 -5.73 7.34 7.23
CA SER A 178 -4.99 8.54 6.83
C SER A 178 -3.47 8.39 7.02
N ASN A 179 -3.00 7.15 7.03
CA ASN A 179 -1.63 6.84 7.38
C ASN A 179 -0.62 7.39 6.34
N GLU A 180 0.59 7.66 6.82
CA GLU A 180 1.56 8.52 6.17
C GLU A 180 2.61 7.76 5.34
N TYR A 181 2.58 6.43 5.34
CA TYR A 181 3.49 5.65 4.50
C TYR A 181 3.23 5.90 3.01
N ARG A 182 1.96 6.02 2.59
CA ARG A 182 1.61 6.47 1.24
C ARG A 182 2.19 7.83 0.86
N LYS A 183 2.44 8.74 1.82
CA LYS A 183 3.07 10.04 1.52
C LYS A 183 4.51 9.90 1.03
N LEU A 184 5.18 8.76 1.25
CA LEU A 184 6.46 8.46 0.62
C LEU A 184 6.36 8.55 -0.91
N GLN A 185 5.21 8.21 -1.50
CA GLN A 185 4.98 8.31 -2.95
C GLN A 185 4.94 9.76 -3.44
N GLU A 186 4.44 10.68 -2.62
CA GLU A 186 4.46 12.12 -2.93
C GLU A 186 5.90 12.64 -2.94
N GLN A 187 6.75 12.16 -2.01
CA GLN A 187 8.16 12.53 -1.97
C GLN A 187 8.95 12.01 -3.18
N VAL A 188 8.72 10.75 -3.61
CA VAL A 188 9.31 10.24 -4.86
C VAL A 188 8.98 11.15 -6.04
N SER A 189 7.73 11.60 -6.11
CA SER A 189 7.24 12.49 -7.18
C SER A 189 7.87 13.89 -7.13
N HIS A 190 8.36 14.34 -5.97
CA HIS A 190 9.08 15.60 -5.82
C HIS A 190 10.50 15.52 -6.40
N PHE A 191 11.22 14.42 -6.19
CA PHE A 191 12.56 14.22 -6.77
C PHE A 191 12.53 14.16 -8.31
N GLY A 192 11.50 13.56 -8.89
CA GLY A 192 11.33 13.53 -10.36
C GLY A 192 11.04 14.90 -11.00
N LYS A 193 10.72 15.93 -10.20
CA LYS A 193 10.40 17.29 -10.67
C LYS A 193 11.57 18.27 -10.56
N ILE A 194 12.75 17.83 -10.11
CA ILE A 194 13.96 18.65 -10.18
C ILE A 194 14.30 18.83 -11.67
N LYS A 195 13.73 19.89 -12.27
CA LYS A 195 14.01 20.31 -13.63
C LYS A 195 15.52 20.55 -13.72
N LYS A 196 16.15 19.96 -14.73
CA LYS A 196 17.51 20.32 -15.16
C LYS A 196 17.59 21.85 -15.22
N SER A 197 18.39 22.42 -14.31
CA SER A 197 18.85 23.80 -14.40
C SER A 197 19.86 23.93 -15.54
#